data_AF-A0A0M9BJT1-F1
#
_entry.id   AF-A0A0M9BJT1-F1
#
_cell.length_a   1.000
_cell.length_b   1.000
_cell.length_c   1.000
_cell.angle_alpha   90.00
_cell.angle_beta   90.00
_cell.angle_gamma   90.00
#
_symmetry.space_group_name_H-M   'P 1'
#
loop_
_entity.id
_entity.type
_entity.pdbx_description
1 polymer ?
#
loop_
_entity_poly.entity_id
_entity_poly.type
_entity_poly.pdbx_seq_one_letter_code
_entity_poly.pdbx_strand_id
1 'polypeptide(L)'
;MFNPLVPFEPISRDVIPIGPNWIAQIKWDGVRMLAYEDGQGIQLINRRLHNRTAQYPELVQPRNLCSVPSYILDGEIIALDPDTGKPSFYHVLRRDRMSRPDGIAQAVNQIPVTYMVFDILFCDGVWVTDQPLAERQRLLHQVLNAAPHVQEVTNTPDPDALLTVMRQHQMEGIVCKDLSSTYGINGKDQRWQKVKIFHDLYAMIGGVTYRSGIVNAIAVGVYDGPNFVYIGHVGTGKLNSDSWRELTEEVQSLIRQDRPFYNVPERSAETTWIEPQIGVKVQFMELTHHRTLRHPSIQTFASVTHEECQISQISHLVPEQ
;
A
#
# COMPACT_ATOMS: atom_id res chain seq x y z
N MET A 1 31.12 6.19 -1.96
CA MET A 1 29.90 6.23 -1.14
C MET A 1 28.92 7.25 -1.72
N PHE A 2 27.83 6.76 -2.30
CA PHE A 2 26.78 7.60 -2.90
C PHE A 2 26.02 8.38 -1.82
N ASN A 3 25.57 9.58 -2.16
CA ASN A 3 24.56 10.27 -1.35
C ASN A 3 23.20 9.59 -1.57
N PRO A 4 22.50 9.16 -0.51
CA PRO A 4 21.18 8.58 -0.64
C PRO A 4 20.20 9.50 -1.37
N LEU A 5 19.52 8.96 -2.38
CA LEU A 5 18.52 9.68 -3.17
C LEU A 5 17.10 9.31 -2.78
N VAL A 6 16.20 10.27 -2.91
CA VAL A 6 14.75 10.03 -2.83
C VAL A 6 14.30 9.46 -4.18
N PRO A 7 13.69 8.26 -4.22
CA PRO A 7 13.28 7.63 -5.47
C PRO A 7 12.14 8.40 -6.14
N PHE A 8 12.03 8.27 -7.47
CA PHE A 8 10.93 8.81 -8.26
C PHE A 8 9.61 8.13 -7.88
N GLU A 9 8.56 8.91 -7.62
CA GLU A 9 7.26 8.38 -7.19
C GLU A 9 6.20 8.44 -8.30
N PRO A 10 5.35 7.40 -8.42
CA PRO A 10 4.18 7.46 -9.29
C PRO A 10 3.09 8.36 -8.71
N ILE A 11 2.45 9.15 -9.56
CA ILE A 11 1.23 9.90 -9.21
C ILE A 11 -0.01 9.00 -9.24
N SER A 12 -1.02 9.29 -8.42
CA SER A 12 -2.28 8.54 -8.43
C SER A 12 -3.16 8.96 -9.60
N ARG A 13 -3.79 7.98 -10.26
CA ARG A 13 -4.81 8.20 -11.30
C ARG A 13 -5.92 7.17 -11.18
N ASP A 14 -7.12 7.57 -11.57
CA ASP A 14 -8.30 6.69 -11.60
C ASP A 14 -8.49 6.03 -12.97
N VAL A 15 -7.75 6.49 -13.99
CA VAL A 15 -7.84 6.03 -15.37
C VAL A 15 -6.45 5.60 -15.85
N ILE A 16 -6.42 4.52 -16.63
CA ILE A 16 -5.21 4.03 -17.29
C ILE A 16 -4.79 5.01 -18.39
N PRO A 17 -3.51 5.41 -18.47
CA PRO A 17 -3.03 6.26 -19.55
C PRO A 17 -3.07 5.55 -20.90
N ILE A 18 -3.42 6.29 -21.95
CA ILE A 18 -3.52 5.78 -23.32
C ILE A 18 -2.27 6.18 -24.10
N GLY A 19 -1.67 5.23 -24.82
CA GLY A 19 -0.60 5.51 -25.78
C GLY A 19 0.34 4.32 -25.98
N PRO A 20 1.08 4.28 -27.09
CA PRO A 20 1.87 3.11 -27.49
C PRO A 20 3.11 2.85 -26.62
N ASN A 21 3.58 3.86 -25.86
CA ASN A 21 4.78 3.75 -25.03
C ASN A 21 4.48 3.33 -23.58
N TRP A 22 3.21 3.15 -23.23
CA TRP A 22 2.82 2.79 -21.87
C TRP A 22 2.90 1.28 -21.67
N ILE A 23 3.65 0.89 -20.64
CA ILE A 23 3.57 -0.45 -20.06
C ILE A 23 2.93 -0.37 -18.69
N ALA A 24 2.48 -1.50 -18.17
CA ALA A 24 2.12 -1.62 -16.76
C ALA A 24 2.98 -2.67 -16.06
N GLN A 25 3.11 -2.50 -14.76
CA GLN A 25 3.73 -3.45 -13.84
C GLN A 25 2.80 -3.65 -12.66
N ILE A 26 2.91 -4.80 -12.00
CA ILE A 26 2.21 -5.05 -10.73
C ILE A 26 2.60 -3.96 -9.73
N LYS A 27 1.62 -3.36 -9.07
CA LYS A 27 1.87 -2.51 -7.93
C LYS A 27 2.10 -3.39 -6.70
N TRP A 28 3.37 -3.66 -6.42
CA TRP A 28 3.76 -4.35 -5.21
C TRP A 28 3.49 -3.51 -3.96
N ASP A 29 2.98 -4.15 -2.92
CA ASP A 29 2.72 -3.54 -1.62
C ASP A 29 3.83 -3.93 -0.65
N GLY A 30 4.71 -2.99 -0.32
CA GLY A 30 5.85 -3.28 0.50
C GLY A 30 6.63 -2.06 0.99
N VAL A 31 7.94 -2.22 1.12
CA VAL A 31 8.86 -1.16 1.48
C VAL A 31 9.78 -0.84 0.31
N ARG A 32 9.54 0.32 -0.31
CA ARG A 32 10.41 0.91 -1.33
C ARG A 32 11.85 0.98 -0.88
N MET A 33 12.74 0.34 -1.64
CA MET A 33 14.15 0.20 -1.32
C MET A 33 15.02 0.53 -2.54
N LEU A 34 16.11 1.26 -2.28
CA LEU A 34 17.21 1.42 -3.20
C LEU A 34 18.39 0.57 -2.72
N ALA A 35 18.91 -0.29 -3.59
CA ALA A 35 20.10 -1.09 -3.31
C ALA A 35 21.32 -0.46 -4.00
N TYR A 36 22.25 0.04 -3.21
CA TYR A 36 23.50 0.64 -3.65
C TYR A 36 24.63 -0.37 -3.54
N GLU A 37 25.47 -0.45 -4.56
CA GLU A 37 26.75 -1.16 -4.53
C GLU A 37 27.81 -0.28 -5.21
N ASP A 38 28.93 -0.05 -4.53
CA ASP A 38 30.07 0.75 -5.01
C ASP A 38 31.41 0.00 -4.97
N GLY A 39 31.35 -1.34 -4.95
CA GLY A 39 32.49 -2.25 -4.87
C GLY A 39 32.91 -2.61 -3.44
N GLN A 40 32.22 -2.09 -2.43
CA GLN A 40 32.51 -2.32 -1.00
C GLN A 40 31.44 -3.16 -0.29
N GLY A 41 30.30 -3.41 -0.94
CA GLY A 41 29.17 -4.16 -0.40
C GLY A 41 27.84 -3.42 -0.48
N ILE A 42 26.78 -4.20 -0.50
CA ILE A 42 25.42 -3.71 -0.71
C ILE A 42 24.94 -2.89 0.48
N GLN A 43 24.38 -1.71 0.20
CA GLN A 43 23.60 -0.92 1.13
C GLN A 43 22.14 -0.81 0.68
N LEU A 44 21.21 -1.07 1.60
CA LEU A 44 19.78 -0.94 1.34
C LEU A 44 19.28 0.32 2.02
N ILE A 45 18.81 1.29 1.23
CA ILE A 45 18.28 2.55 1.75
C ILE A 45 16.82 2.71 1.34
N ASN A 46 15.93 2.88 2.32
CA ASN A 46 14.50 3.01 2.02
C ASN A 46 14.16 4.43 1.54
N ARG A 47 12.91 4.63 1.08
CA ARG A 47 12.43 5.95 0.62
C ARG A 47 12.55 7.09 1.64
N ARG A 48 12.67 6.78 2.94
CA ARG A 48 12.84 7.76 4.03
C ARG A 48 14.32 8.04 4.32
N LEU A 49 15.21 7.57 3.45
CA LEU A 49 16.67 7.69 3.55
C LEU A 49 17.27 6.95 4.76
N HIS A 50 16.53 6.01 5.35
CA HIS A 50 17.07 5.19 6.42
C HIS A 50 17.81 3.99 5.84
N ASN A 51 19.02 3.75 6.36
CA ASN A 51 19.73 2.51 6.11
C ASN A 51 18.96 1.33 6.74
N ARG A 52 18.73 0.32 5.92
CA ARG A 52 18.00 -0.90 6.23
C ARG A 52 18.79 -2.18 5.93
N THR A 53 20.09 -2.06 5.65
CA THR A 53 20.97 -3.18 5.32
C THR A 53 20.89 -4.29 6.36
N ALA A 54 20.94 -3.94 7.65
CA ALA A 54 20.92 -4.92 8.73
C ALA A 54 19.58 -5.67 8.86
N GLN A 55 18.46 -5.08 8.41
CA GLN A 55 17.12 -5.66 8.51
C GLN A 55 16.88 -6.77 7.49
N TYR A 56 17.64 -6.77 6.39
CA TYR A 56 17.46 -7.72 5.27
C TYR A 56 18.80 -8.42 4.93
N PRO A 57 19.39 -9.17 5.88
CA PRO A 57 20.67 -9.85 5.66
C PRO A 57 20.67 -10.83 4.47
N GLU A 58 19.52 -11.41 4.14
CA GLU A 58 19.33 -12.31 3.00
C GLU A 58 19.43 -11.62 1.63
N LEU A 59 19.28 -10.29 1.59
CA LEU A 59 19.42 -9.50 0.35
C LEU A 59 20.84 -8.97 0.15
N VAL A 60 21.73 -9.15 1.12
CA VAL A 60 23.15 -8.78 1.03
C VAL A 60 24.08 -10.00 0.93
N GLN A 61 23.50 -11.21 0.94
CA GLN A 61 24.18 -12.50 0.78
C GLN A 61 23.38 -13.35 -0.22
N PRO A 62 23.73 -13.40 -1.52
CA PRO A 62 25.07 -13.25 -2.11
C PRO A 62 25.54 -11.80 -2.24
N ARG A 63 26.87 -11.62 -2.29
CA ARG A 63 27.51 -10.29 -2.23
C ARG A 63 27.10 -9.35 -3.38
N ASN A 64 26.64 -9.86 -4.52
CA ASN A 64 26.32 -9.04 -5.69
C ASN A 64 24.95 -9.43 -6.28
N LEU A 65 24.02 -8.48 -6.30
CA LEU A 65 22.72 -8.61 -6.96
C LEU A 65 22.84 -8.52 -8.49
N CYS A 66 23.91 -7.87 -8.98
CA CYS A 66 24.19 -7.75 -10.41
C CYS A 66 25.56 -8.35 -10.77
N SER A 67 25.76 -8.63 -12.06
CA SER A 67 27.03 -9.08 -12.62
C SER A 67 28.10 -7.98 -12.72
N VAL A 68 27.70 -6.71 -12.57
CA VAL A 68 28.58 -5.53 -12.58
C VAL A 68 29.01 -5.11 -11.16
N PRO A 69 30.19 -4.49 -10.99
CA PRO A 69 30.76 -4.19 -9.68
C PRO A 69 30.13 -2.99 -8.96
N SER A 70 29.35 -2.16 -9.67
CA SER A 70 28.66 -1.01 -9.05
C SER A 70 27.30 -0.78 -9.70
N TYR A 71 26.30 -0.49 -8.87
CA TYR A 71 24.93 -0.27 -9.33
C TYR A 71 24.08 0.46 -8.28
N ILE A 72 22.97 1.04 -8.75
CA ILE A 72 21.86 1.47 -7.90
C ILE A 72 20.58 0.86 -8.47
N LEU A 73 20.00 -0.10 -7.78
CA LEU A 73 18.72 -0.72 -8.13
C LEU A 73 17.57 -0.05 -7.39
N ASP A 74 16.43 0.06 -8.05
CA ASP A 74 15.19 0.56 -7.46
C ASP A 74 14.11 -0.53 -7.49
N GLY A 75 13.54 -0.83 -6.33
CA GLY A 75 12.63 -1.94 -6.15
C GLY A 75 11.74 -1.83 -4.92
N GLU A 76 10.85 -2.79 -4.75
CA GLU A 76 9.99 -2.93 -3.58
C GLU A 76 10.36 -4.22 -2.84
N ILE A 77 10.68 -4.14 -1.56
CA ILE A 77 10.79 -5.35 -0.74
C ILE A 77 9.38 -5.72 -0.27
N ILE A 78 8.95 -6.94 -0.57
CA ILE A 78 7.66 -7.49 -0.16
C ILE A 78 7.86 -8.68 0.78
N ALA A 79 6.86 -8.95 1.61
CA ALA A 79 6.69 -10.22 2.29
C ALA A 79 5.36 -10.81 1.82
N LEU A 80 5.28 -12.13 1.74
CA LEU A 80 4.03 -12.81 1.43
C LEU A 80 3.35 -13.26 2.73
N ASP A 81 2.03 -13.21 2.72
CA ASP A 81 1.22 -13.86 3.73
C ASP A 81 1.26 -15.39 3.51
N PRO A 82 1.57 -16.19 4.54
CA PRO A 82 1.79 -17.62 4.37
C PRO A 82 0.50 -18.39 4.02
N ASP A 83 -0.65 -17.88 4.44
CA ASP A 83 -1.94 -18.56 4.25
C ASP A 83 -2.52 -18.23 2.87
N THR A 84 -2.43 -16.96 2.46
CA THR A 84 -3.04 -16.49 1.21
C THR A 84 -2.07 -16.40 0.03
N GLY A 85 -0.76 -16.41 0.29
CA GLY A 85 0.29 -16.20 -0.72
C GLY A 85 0.37 -14.77 -1.27
N LYS A 86 -0.41 -13.82 -0.74
CA LYS A 86 -0.48 -12.44 -1.23
C LYS A 86 0.55 -11.53 -0.54
N PRO A 87 0.99 -10.43 -1.18
CA PRO A 87 1.82 -9.44 -0.50
C PRO A 87 1.15 -8.91 0.78
N SER A 88 1.89 -8.92 1.89
CA SER A 88 1.45 -8.45 3.21
C SER A 88 2.31 -7.29 3.67
N PHE A 89 1.75 -6.08 3.56
CA PHE A 89 2.42 -4.88 4.07
C PHE A 89 2.70 -4.96 5.57
N TYR A 90 1.81 -5.58 6.34
CA TYR A 90 2.00 -5.78 7.78
C TYR A 90 3.26 -6.60 8.08
N HIS A 91 3.46 -7.72 7.38
CA HIS A 91 4.61 -8.59 7.59
C HIS A 91 5.93 -7.92 7.22
N VAL A 92 6.01 -7.26 6.06
CA VAL A 92 7.24 -6.56 5.68
C VAL A 92 7.51 -5.33 6.54
N LEU A 93 6.48 -4.62 7.00
CA LEU A 93 6.66 -3.50 7.93
C LEU A 93 7.17 -3.98 9.29
N ARG A 94 6.72 -5.16 9.74
CA ARG A 94 7.28 -5.81 10.94
C ARG A 94 8.77 -6.09 10.76
N ARG A 95 9.20 -6.58 9.58
CA ARG A 95 10.63 -6.74 9.23
C ARG A 95 11.40 -5.41 9.25
N ASP A 96 10.89 -4.38 8.56
CA ASP A 96 11.57 -3.07 8.44
C ASP A 96 11.82 -2.37 9.78
N ARG A 97 10.94 -2.62 10.77
CA ARG A 97 11.00 -2.00 12.09
C ARG A 97 11.88 -2.75 13.09
N MET A 98 12.41 -3.92 12.74
CA MET A 98 13.26 -4.69 13.65
C MET A 98 14.62 -4.02 13.86
N SER A 99 15.12 -4.08 15.09
CA SER A 99 16.41 -3.51 15.48
C SER A 99 17.31 -4.47 16.26
N ARG A 100 16.76 -5.56 16.82
CA ARG A 100 17.52 -6.56 17.59
C ARG A 100 18.11 -7.63 16.67
N PRO A 101 19.43 -7.86 16.66
CA PRO A 101 20.07 -8.83 15.76
C PRO A 101 19.47 -10.24 15.82
N ASP A 102 19.26 -10.80 17.02
CA ASP A 102 18.67 -12.14 17.17
C ASP A 102 17.25 -12.22 16.59
N GLY A 103 16.46 -11.15 16.77
CA GLY A 103 15.11 -11.05 16.23
C GLY A 103 15.11 -10.96 14.71
N ILE A 104 16.07 -10.21 14.14
CA ILE A 104 16.25 -10.13 12.68
C ILE A 104 16.62 -11.50 12.11
N ALA A 105 17.58 -12.20 12.71
CA ALA A 105 18.04 -13.51 12.26
C ALA A 105 16.92 -14.55 12.28
N GLN A 106 16.09 -14.57 13.32
CA GLN A 106 14.91 -15.43 13.38
C GLN A 106 13.86 -15.06 12.32
N ALA A 107 13.65 -13.76 12.10
CA ALA A 107 12.63 -13.27 11.21
C ALA A 107 12.91 -13.54 9.72
N VAL A 108 14.16 -13.79 9.31
CA VAL A 108 14.51 -14.18 7.93
C VAL A 108 13.70 -15.42 7.50
N ASN A 109 13.62 -16.42 8.38
CA ASN A 109 12.92 -17.67 8.07
C ASN A 109 11.42 -17.61 8.37
N GLN A 110 11.01 -16.78 9.34
CA GLN A 110 9.59 -16.66 9.74
C GLN A 110 8.80 -15.74 8.80
N ILE A 111 9.45 -14.74 8.24
CA ILE A 111 8.85 -13.76 7.32
C ILE A 111 9.81 -13.58 6.14
N PRO A 112 9.85 -14.56 5.22
CA PRO A 112 10.67 -14.46 4.02
C PRO A 112 10.26 -13.22 3.21
N VAL A 113 11.26 -12.55 2.64
CA VAL A 113 11.03 -11.38 1.77
C VAL A 113 11.53 -11.64 0.36
N THR A 114 11.04 -10.84 -0.57
CA THR A 114 11.53 -10.78 -1.95
C THR A 114 11.69 -9.33 -2.38
N TYR A 115 12.81 -9.01 -3.02
CA TYR A 115 13.08 -7.72 -3.59
C TYR A 115 12.64 -7.68 -5.06
N MET A 116 11.52 -7.00 -5.31
CA MET A 116 10.91 -6.82 -6.62
C MET A 116 11.53 -5.59 -7.31
N VAL A 117 12.55 -5.80 -8.15
CA VAL A 117 13.33 -4.75 -8.80
C VAL A 117 12.68 -4.32 -10.11
N PHE A 118 12.47 -3.02 -10.32
CA PHE A 118 11.79 -2.52 -11.52
C PHE A 118 12.54 -1.39 -12.25
N ASP A 119 13.69 -0.93 -11.75
CA ASP A 119 14.54 0.05 -12.42
C ASP A 119 16.01 -0.06 -11.97
N ILE A 120 16.91 0.54 -12.76
CA ILE A 120 18.34 0.71 -12.46
C ILE A 120 18.73 2.17 -12.74
N LEU A 121 19.39 2.80 -11.78
CA LEU A 121 19.69 4.24 -11.80
C LEU A 121 21.17 4.53 -12.08
N PHE A 122 22.02 3.58 -11.71
CA PHE A 122 23.45 3.61 -11.89
C PHE A 122 23.92 2.21 -12.27
N CYS A 123 24.82 2.11 -13.23
CA CYS A 123 25.35 0.85 -13.73
C CYS A 123 26.82 1.04 -14.11
N ASP A 124 27.70 0.27 -13.49
CA ASP A 124 29.13 0.17 -13.80
C ASP A 124 29.84 1.53 -13.97
N GLY A 125 29.76 2.37 -12.95
CA GLY A 125 30.40 3.69 -12.95
C GLY A 125 29.58 4.82 -13.60
N VAL A 126 28.43 4.52 -14.22
CA VAL A 126 27.67 5.48 -15.01
C VAL A 126 26.25 5.67 -14.47
N TRP A 127 25.83 6.93 -14.31
CA TRP A 127 24.42 7.29 -14.08
C TRP A 127 23.62 7.11 -15.37
N VAL A 128 22.52 6.37 -15.28
CA VAL A 128 21.66 6.07 -16.43
C VAL A 128 20.27 6.70 -16.31
N THR A 129 20.05 7.57 -15.32
CA THR A 129 18.76 8.21 -15.05
C THR A 129 18.23 9.07 -16.20
N ASP A 130 19.14 9.65 -17.00
CA ASP A 130 18.78 10.45 -18.18
C ASP A 130 18.43 9.59 -19.42
N GLN A 131 18.67 8.27 -19.36
CA GLN A 131 18.26 7.35 -20.41
C GLN A 131 16.75 7.06 -20.32
N PRO A 132 16.08 6.75 -21.45
CA PRO A 132 14.70 6.28 -21.44
C PRO A 132 14.51 5.03 -20.56
N LEU A 133 13.34 4.87 -19.95
CA LEU A 133 13.00 3.72 -19.11
C LEU A 133 13.22 2.39 -19.84
N ALA A 134 12.89 2.30 -21.13
CA ALA A 134 13.14 1.10 -21.93
C ALA A 134 14.61 0.68 -21.90
N GLU A 135 15.54 1.64 -21.99
CA GLU A 135 16.97 1.37 -21.98
C GLU A 135 17.46 0.99 -20.59
N ARG A 136 16.96 1.65 -19.54
CA ARG A 136 17.27 1.27 -18.16
C ARG A 136 16.78 -0.14 -17.84
N GLN A 137 15.57 -0.51 -18.27
CA GLN A 137 15.05 -1.87 -18.10
C GLN A 137 15.84 -2.91 -18.90
N ARG A 138 16.28 -2.57 -20.12
CA ARG A 138 17.20 -3.42 -20.89
C ARG A 138 18.50 -3.67 -20.14
N LEU A 139 19.10 -2.63 -19.54
CA LEU A 139 20.29 -2.76 -18.71
C LEU A 139 20.03 -3.62 -17.47
N LEU A 140 18.93 -3.35 -16.75
CA LEU A 140 18.52 -4.12 -15.58
C LEU A 140 18.43 -5.62 -15.90
N HIS A 141 17.73 -5.97 -16.97
CA HIS A 141 17.57 -7.35 -17.41
C HIS A 141 18.91 -8.04 -17.73
N GLN A 142 19.87 -7.30 -18.28
CA GLN A 142 21.18 -7.84 -18.63
C GLN A 142 22.08 -8.08 -17.42
N VAL A 143 21.99 -7.23 -16.40
CA VAL A 143 22.93 -7.25 -15.28
C VAL A 143 22.39 -7.93 -14.04
N LEU A 144 21.07 -7.99 -13.84
CA LEU A 144 20.47 -8.58 -12.65
C LEU A 144 20.71 -10.10 -12.62
N ASN A 145 21.32 -10.59 -11.55
CA ASN A 145 21.53 -12.01 -11.36
C ASN A 145 20.24 -12.70 -10.91
N ALA A 146 19.99 -13.92 -11.38
CA ALA A 146 18.96 -14.76 -10.81
C ALA A 146 19.32 -15.11 -9.35
N ALA A 147 18.44 -14.74 -8.41
CA ALA A 147 18.62 -15.03 -6.99
C ALA A 147 17.26 -15.38 -6.33
N PRO A 148 17.24 -16.23 -5.29
CA PRO A 148 15.98 -16.69 -4.68
C PRO A 148 15.09 -15.55 -4.13
N HIS A 149 15.71 -14.49 -3.61
CA HIS A 149 15.02 -13.37 -2.95
C HIS A 149 14.97 -12.11 -3.80
N VAL A 150 15.26 -12.18 -5.09
CA VAL A 150 15.36 -11.02 -5.97
C VAL A 150 14.70 -11.35 -7.29
N GLN A 151 13.76 -10.52 -7.73
CA GLN A 151 13.04 -10.74 -8.97
C GLN A 151 12.91 -9.43 -9.74
N GLU A 152 13.16 -9.49 -11.05
CA GLU A 152 12.81 -8.40 -11.94
C GLU A 152 11.28 -8.34 -12.12
N VAL A 153 10.71 -7.15 -12.03
CA VAL A 153 9.27 -6.94 -12.25
C VAL A 153 8.98 -6.93 -13.74
N THR A 154 8.14 -7.86 -14.18
CA THR A 154 7.73 -8.00 -15.58
C THR A 154 6.85 -6.83 -16.04
N ASN A 155 7.14 -6.34 -17.25
CA ASN A 155 6.28 -5.39 -17.97
C ASN A 155 5.14 -6.12 -18.68
N THR A 156 3.94 -5.56 -18.65
CA THR A 156 2.86 -5.87 -19.59
C THR A 156 2.65 -4.72 -20.58
N PRO A 157 2.45 -4.98 -21.88
CA PRO A 157 1.97 -3.98 -22.82
C PRO A 157 0.45 -3.76 -22.74
N ASP A 158 -0.28 -4.58 -21.97
CA ASP A 158 -1.73 -4.48 -21.78
C ASP A 158 -2.05 -4.17 -20.31
N PRO A 159 -2.17 -2.88 -19.95
CA PRO A 159 -2.53 -2.45 -18.60
C PRO A 159 -3.93 -2.89 -18.16
N ASP A 160 -4.90 -2.94 -19.07
CA ASP A 160 -6.28 -3.31 -18.76
C ASP A 160 -6.39 -4.79 -18.39
N ALA A 161 -5.72 -5.67 -19.15
CA ALA A 161 -5.61 -7.08 -18.83
C ALA A 161 -4.95 -7.29 -17.46
N LEU A 162 -3.82 -6.62 -17.19
CA LEU A 162 -3.16 -6.75 -15.90
C LEU A 162 -4.02 -6.22 -14.76
N LEU A 163 -4.68 -5.07 -14.90
CA LEU A 163 -5.58 -4.55 -13.88
C LEU A 163 -6.74 -5.53 -13.60
N THR A 164 -7.25 -6.19 -14.63
CA THR A 164 -8.28 -7.24 -14.49
C THR A 164 -7.76 -8.43 -13.68
N VAL A 165 -6.55 -8.92 -13.97
CA VAL A 165 -5.89 -9.98 -13.19
C VAL A 165 -5.65 -9.53 -11.74
N MET A 166 -5.18 -8.30 -11.53
CA MET A 166 -4.99 -7.75 -10.19
C MET A 166 -6.30 -7.71 -9.39
N ARG A 167 -7.44 -7.38 -10.02
CA ARG A 167 -8.75 -7.44 -9.36
C ARG A 167 -9.15 -8.86 -8.98
N GLN A 168 -8.96 -9.83 -9.88
CA GLN A 168 -9.30 -11.23 -9.64
C GLN A 168 -8.50 -11.81 -8.46
N HIS A 169 -7.23 -11.42 -8.34
CA HIS A 169 -6.37 -11.85 -7.23
C HIS A 169 -6.43 -10.94 -5.99
N GLN A 170 -7.27 -9.89 -6.01
CA GLN A 170 -7.39 -8.88 -4.95
C GLN A 170 -6.02 -8.26 -4.58
N MET A 171 -5.24 -7.89 -5.59
CA MET A 171 -3.95 -7.20 -5.44
C MET A 171 -4.12 -5.67 -5.47
N GLU A 172 -3.08 -4.92 -5.07
CA GLU A 172 -3.19 -3.47 -4.87
C GLU A 172 -3.55 -2.67 -6.14
N GLY A 173 -3.13 -3.17 -7.30
CA GLY A 173 -3.34 -2.54 -8.60
C GLY A 173 -2.08 -2.58 -9.47
N ILE A 174 -1.91 -1.56 -10.30
CA ILE A 174 -0.82 -1.47 -11.26
C ILE A 174 -0.09 -0.13 -11.21
N VAL A 175 1.14 -0.12 -11.71
CA VAL A 175 1.87 1.11 -12.03
C VAL A 175 2.10 1.14 -13.54
N CYS A 176 1.46 2.09 -14.22
CA CYS A 176 1.69 2.39 -15.61
C CYS A 176 2.93 3.29 -15.74
N LYS A 177 3.83 2.98 -16.67
CA LYS A 177 5.07 3.73 -16.88
C LYS A 177 5.26 4.02 -18.37
N ASP A 178 5.65 5.25 -18.69
CA ASP A 178 6.05 5.64 -20.04
C ASP A 178 7.47 5.16 -20.33
N LEU A 179 7.63 4.25 -21.28
CA LEU A 179 8.93 3.69 -21.68
C LEU A 179 9.93 4.73 -22.20
N SER A 180 9.45 5.87 -22.71
CA SER A 180 10.30 6.95 -23.20
C SER A 180 10.84 7.85 -22.10
N SER A 181 10.38 7.67 -20.86
CA SER A 181 10.66 8.59 -19.75
C SER A 181 12.04 8.42 -19.10
N THR A 182 12.67 9.54 -18.75
CA THR A 182 13.82 9.58 -17.83
C THR A 182 13.38 9.41 -16.37
N TYR A 183 14.31 9.08 -15.48
CA TYR A 183 14.08 8.93 -14.06
C TYR A 183 14.22 10.28 -13.32
N GLY A 184 13.13 10.80 -12.75
CA GLY A 184 13.14 12.05 -12.00
C GLY A 184 13.59 11.86 -10.54
N ILE A 185 14.88 11.97 -10.25
CA ILE A 185 15.37 11.92 -8.85
C ILE A 185 14.65 12.97 -8.01
N ASN A 186 14.18 12.57 -6.81
CA ASN A 186 13.40 13.43 -5.91
C ASN A 186 12.14 14.04 -6.56
N GLY A 187 11.59 13.35 -7.56
CA GLY A 187 10.47 13.82 -8.36
C GLY A 187 9.24 12.93 -8.27
N LYS A 188 8.12 13.47 -8.73
CA LYS A 188 6.92 12.72 -9.07
C LYS A 188 6.17 13.48 -10.15
N ASP A 189 5.82 12.82 -11.24
CA ASP A 189 5.02 13.44 -12.29
C ASP A 189 4.25 12.39 -13.09
N GLN A 190 3.69 12.81 -14.22
CA GLN A 190 2.77 12.01 -15.01
C GLN A 190 3.42 10.81 -15.70
N ARG A 191 4.75 10.71 -15.76
CA ARG A 191 5.45 9.62 -16.45
C ARG A 191 5.22 8.26 -15.79
N TRP A 192 5.01 8.23 -14.47
CA TRP A 192 4.63 7.03 -13.73
C TRP A 192 3.29 7.25 -13.04
N GLN A 193 2.31 6.41 -13.32
CA GLN A 193 0.94 6.56 -12.83
C GLN A 193 0.50 5.27 -12.14
N LYS A 194 0.13 5.35 -10.87
CA LYS A 194 -0.44 4.20 -10.15
C LYS A 194 -1.96 4.24 -10.25
N VAL A 195 -2.53 3.09 -10.62
CA VAL A 195 -3.98 2.84 -10.62
C VAL A 195 -4.24 1.78 -9.57
N LYS A 196 -4.95 2.16 -8.51
CA LYS A 196 -5.26 1.28 -7.38
C LYS A 196 -6.63 0.67 -7.53
N ILE A 197 -6.80 -0.53 -6.99
CA ILE A 197 -8.09 -1.18 -6.89
C ILE A 197 -8.70 -0.78 -5.54
N PHE A 198 -9.97 -0.38 -5.60
CA PHE A 198 -10.76 -0.05 -4.44
C PHE A 198 -12.08 -0.82 -4.48
N HIS A 199 -12.60 -1.11 -3.29
CA HIS A 199 -13.90 -1.69 -3.04
C HIS A 199 -14.78 -0.64 -2.36
N ASP A 200 -16.08 -0.75 -2.59
CA ASP A 200 -17.08 0.07 -1.93
C ASP A 200 -17.95 -0.81 -1.03
N LEU A 201 -18.39 -0.27 0.10
CA LEU A 201 -19.45 -0.85 0.92
C LEU A 201 -20.31 0.24 1.53
N TYR A 202 -21.53 -0.12 1.91
CA TYR A 202 -22.36 0.70 2.79
C TYR A 202 -22.18 0.25 4.24
N ALA A 203 -22.00 1.23 5.13
CA ALA A 203 -21.84 1.04 6.56
C ALA A 203 -22.67 2.07 7.33
N MET A 204 -22.92 1.76 8.61
CA MET A 204 -23.51 2.71 9.54
C MET A 204 -22.42 3.34 10.43
N ILE A 205 -22.66 4.56 10.89
CA ILE A 205 -21.78 5.26 11.82
C ILE A 205 -22.18 4.91 13.25
N GLY A 206 -21.26 4.31 14.01
CA GLY A 206 -21.49 4.00 15.43
C GLY A 206 -20.73 4.92 16.40
N GLY A 207 -19.89 5.81 15.87
CA GLY A 207 -19.19 6.79 16.69
C GLY A 207 -18.45 7.82 15.87
N VAL A 208 -17.98 8.86 16.54
CA VAL A 208 -17.25 9.98 15.94
C VAL A 208 -16.08 10.41 16.82
N THR A 209 -15.04 10.95 16.21
CA THR A 209 -13.99 11.69 16.92
C THR A 209 -14.06 13.17 16.55
N TYR A 210 -13.60 14.03 17.46
CA TYR A 210 -13.61 15.48 17.27
C TYR A 210 -12.21 16.06 17.22
N ARG A 211 -12.04 17.12 16.43
CA ARG A 211 -10.88 18.02 16.47
C ARG A 211 -11.40 19.45 16.47
N SER A 212 -11.02 20.23 17.48
CA SER A 212 -11.46 21.62 17.64
C SER A 212 -12.99 21.78 17.61
N GLY A 213 -13.71 20.84 18.22
CA GLY A 213 -15.17 20.84 18.29
C GLY A 213 -15.90 20.37 17.03
N ILE A 214 -15.19 20.05 15.95
CA ILE A 214 -15.78 19.54 14.70
C ILE A 214 -15.44 18.05 14.55
N VAL A 215 -16.40 17.26 14.08
CA VAL A 215 -16.16 15.85 13.77
C VAL A 215 -15.05 15.76 12.71
N ASN A 216 -14.04 14.92 12.96
CA ASN A 216 -12.90 14.76 12.07
C ASN A 216 -12.67 13.32 11.58
N ALA A 217 -13.35 12.35 12.19
CA ALA A 217 -13.40 10.97 11.73
C ALA A 217 -14.66 10.28 12.28
N ILE A 218 -15.08 9.23 11.60
CA ILE A 218 -16.23 8.40 11.96
C ILE A 218 -15.77 6.97 12.23
N ALA A 219 -16.30 6.33 13.27
CA ALA A 219 -16.19 4.90 13.49
C ALA A 219 -17.37 4.22 12.77
N VAL A 220 -17.06 3.30 11.85
CA VAL A 220 -18.06 2.65 11.01
C VAL A 220 -18.18 1.17 11.32
N GLY A 221 -19.37 0.63 11.10
CA GLY A 221 -19.66 -0.78 11.26
C GLY A 221 -20.63 -1.34 10.21
N VAL A 222 -20.65 -2.66 10.14
CA VAL A 222 -21.61 -3.47 9.38
C VAL A 222 -22.27 -4.48 10.31
N TYR A 223 -23.40 -5.04 9.91
CA TYR A 223 -24.16 -5.96 10.72
C TYR A 223 -23.86 -7.41 10.36
N ASP A 224 -23.67 -8.24 11.39
CA ASP A 224 -23.59 -9.69 11.32
C ASP A 224 -24.75 -10.26 12.17
N GLY A 225 -25.88 -10.48 11.51
CA GLY A 225 -27.15 -10.75 12.19
C GLY A 225 -27.53 -9.57 13.11
N PRO A 226 -27.71 -9.77 14.43
CA PRO A 226 -28.02 -8.69 15.36
C PRO A 226 -26.78 -7.88 15.79
N ASN A 227 -25.57 -8.34 15.45
CA ASN A 227 -24.34 -7.75 15.96
C ASN A 227 -23.88 -6.63 15.05
N PHE A 228 -23.72 -5.42 15.59
CA PHE A 228 -23.11 -4.30 14.87
C PHE A 228 -21.59 -4.35 15.00
N VAL A 229 -20.89 -4.81 13.98
CA VAL A 229 -19.44 -5.07 13.99
C VAL A 229 -18.68 -3.86 13.49
N TYR A 230 -17.79 -3.31 14.32
CA TYR A 230 -16.83 -2.27 13.96
C TYR A 230 -15.84 -2.78 12.92
N ILE A 231 -15.67 -1.99 11.85
CA ILE A 231 -14.75 -2.29 10.75
C ILE A 231 -13.74 -1.18 10.47
N GLY A 232 -13.71 -0.10 11.25
CA GLY A 232 -12.65 0.90 11.10
C GLY A 232 -13.05 2.32 11.46
N HIS A 233 -12.03 3.18 11.57
CA HIS A 233 -12.22 4.62 11.55
C HIS A 233 -11.97 5.15 10.15
N VAL A 234 -12.80 6.08 9.71
CA VAL A 234 -12.68 6.75 8.41
C VAL A 234 -12.53 8.25 8.65
N GLY A 235 -11.39 8.79 8.23
CA GLY A 235 -11.10 10.22 8.35
C GLY A 235 -11.66 11.06 7.21
N THR A 236 -11.24 12.32 7.17
CA THR A 236 -11.52 13.31 6.11
C THR A 236 -11.08 12.81 4.73
N GLY A 237 -11.96 12.10 4.05
CA GLY A 237 -11.80 11.67 2.66
C GLY A 237 -12.10 12.82 1.69
N LYS A 238 -13.04 12.60 0.76
CA LYS A 238 -13.44 13.58 -0.25
C LYS A 238 -14.46 14.64 0.24
N LEU A 239 -14.87 14.57 1.51
CA LEU A 239 -15.87 15.49 2.07
C LEU A 239 -15.31 16.90 2.26
N ASN A 240 -16.11 17.90 1.89
CA ASN A 240 -15.79 19.31 2.13
C ASN A 240 -16.06 19.70 3.61
N SER A 241 -15.65 20.91 3.98
CA SER A 241 -15.80 21.41 5.36
C SER A 241 -17.24 21.50 5.84
N ASP A 242 -18.19 21.73 4.93
CA ASP A 242 -19.59 21.95 5.28
C ASP A 242 -20.28 20.62 5.64
N SER A 243 -20.00 19.55 4.90
CA SER A 243 -20.47 18.20 5.23
C SER A 243 -20.02 17.73 6.62
N TRP A 244 -18.83 18.14 7.08
CA TRP A 244 -18.37 17.82 8.44
C TRP A 244 -19.08 18.63 9.52
N ARG A 245 -19.48 19.88 9.22
CA ARG A 245 -20.26 20.70 10.14
C ARG A 245 -21.69 20.17 10.27
N GLU A 246 -22.32 19.84 9.15
CA GLU A 246 -23.64 19.21 9.12
C GLU A 246 -23.65 17.92 9.95
N LEU A 247 -22.66 17.04 9.73
CA LEU A 247 -22.51 15.83 10.54
C LEU A 247 -22.31 16.17 12.02
N THR A 248 -21.52 17.20 12.35
CA THR A 248 -21.28 17.61 13.75
C THR A 248 -22.56 18.02 14.47
N GLU A 249 -23.49 18.66 13.76
CA GLU A 249 -24.79 19.05 14.29
C GLU A 249 -25.72 17.84 14.42
N GLU A 250 -25.82 17.02 13.38
CA GLU A 250 -26.71 15.85 13.33
C GLU A 250 -26.41 14.86 14.46
N VAL A 251 -25.12 14.56 14.68
CA VAL A 251 -24.69 13.55 15.66
C VAL A 251 -25.03 13.93 17.10
N GLN A 252 -25.22 15.21 17.44
CA GLN A 252 -25.53 15.63 18.82
C GLN A 252 -26.79 14.94 19.37
N SER A 253 -27.79 14.77 18.51
CA SER A 253 -29.07 14.12 18.86
C SER A 253 -28.97 12.60 19.01
N LEU A 254 -27.88 12.01 18.51
CA LEU A 254 -27.67 10.56 18.46
C LEU A 254 -26.66 10.08 19.50
N ILE A 255 -26.04 10.98 20.28
CA ILE A 255 -25.02 10.62 21.26
C ILE A 255 -25.60 9.65 22.30
N ARG A 256 -24.84 8.57 22.57
CA ARG A 256 -25.15 7.57 23.58
C ARG A 256 -23.95 7.31 24.49
N GLN A 257 -24.22 6.78 25.68
CA GLN A 257 -23.17 6.47 26.67
C GLN A 257 -22.41 5.20 26.30
N ASP A 258 -23.13 4.15 25.90
CA ASP A 258 -22.54 2.84 25.64
C ASP A 258 -22.13 2.67 24.18
N ARG A 259 -21.01 1.96 23.99
CA ARG A 259 -20.51 1.55 22.67
C ARG A 259 -21.56 0.68 21.95
N PRO A 260 -21.99 1.06 20.73
CA PRO A 260 -22.97 0.27 19.97
C PRO A 260 -22.34 -0.93 19.27
N PHE A 261 -21.03 -0.93 19.08
CA PHE A 261 -20.31 -2.00 18.41
C PHE A 261 -20.22 -3.26 19.27
N TYR A 262 -20.25 -4.43 18.63
CA TYR A 262 -20.05 -5.73 19.25
C TYR A 262 -18.58 -5.96 19.64
N ASN A 263 -17.64 -5.77 18.69
CA ASN A 263 -16.18 -5.85 18.89
C ASN A 263 -15.55 -4.49 19.24
N VAL A 264 -14.46 -4.51 20.03
CA VAL A 264 -13.87 -3.29 20.62
C VAL A 264 -13.03 -2.52 19.57
N PRO A 265 -13.37 -1.25 19.25
CA PRO A 265 -12.54 -0.42 18.38
C PRO A 265 -11.19 -0.07 19.00
N GLU A 266 -10.12 -0.02 18.21
CA GLU A 266 -8.78 0.36 18.67
C GLU A 266 -8.74 1.76 19.31
N ARG A 267 -9.52 2.72 18.77
CA ARG A 267 -9.57 4.12 19.24
C ARG A 267 -10.75 4.41 20.16
N SER A 268 -11.19 3.41 20.93
CA SER A 268 -12.36 3.53 21.81
C SER A 268 -12.29 4.73 22.77
N ALA A 269 -11.11 5.03 23.33
CA ALA A 269 -10.93 6.11 24.30
C ALA A 269 -11.17 7.52 23.72
N GLU A 270 -11.02 7.69 22.40
CA GLU A 270 -11.16 8.98 21.70
C GLU A 270 -12.52 9.13 21.01
N THR A 271 -13.37 8.10 21.08
CA THR A 271 -14.61 8.01 20.30
C THR A 271 -15.82 8.36 21.14
N THR A 272 -16.63 9.30 20.66
CA THR A 272 -17.98 9.54 21.14
C THR A 272 -18.93 8.60 20.42
N TRP A 273 -19.67 7.79 21.18
CA TRP A 273 -20.60 6.81 20.62
C TRP A 273 -21.91 7.46 20.19
N ILE A 274 -22.45 7.00 19.07
CA ILE A 274 -23.75 7.45 18.57
C ILE A 274 -24.65 6.26 18.23
N GLU A 275 -25.95 6.49 18.22
CA GLU A 275 -26.90 5.53 17.68
C GLU A 275 -26.67 5.35 16.16
N PRO A 276 -26.53 4.11 15.66
CA PRO A 276 -26.23 3.85 14.25
C PRO A 276 -27.45 4.09 13.36
N GLN A 277 -27.72 5.37 13.08
CA GLN A 277 -28.79 5.83 12.20
C GLN A 277 -28.29 6.53 10.94
N ILE A 278 -27.02 6.94 10.92
CA ILE A 278 -26.42 7.63 9.78
C ILE A 278 -25.65 6.61 8.94
N GLY A 279 -26.05 6.51 7.67
CA GLY A 279 -25.43 5.66 6.67
C GLY A 279 -24.34 6.36 5.86
N VAL A 280 -23.35 5.58 5.43
CA VAL A 280 -22.22 6.09 4.66
C VAL A 280 -21.76 5.07 3.62
N LYS A 281 -21.43 5.57 2.42
CA LYS A 281 -20.70 4.80 1.41
C LYS A 281 -19.20 4.99 1.62
N VAL A 282 -18.51 3.90 1.95
CA VAL A 282 -17.07 3.89 2.22
C VAL A 282 -16.35 3.18 1.09
N GLN A 283 -15.30 3.81 0.58
CA GLN A 283 -14.36 3.19 -0.34
C GLN A 283 -13.09 2.78 0.41
N PHE A 284 -12.56 1.59 0.17
CA PHE A 284 -11.39 1.03 0.85
C PHE A 284 -10.59 0.10 -0.07
N MET A 285 -9.38 -0.29 0.32
CA MET A 285 -8.52 -1.13 -0.52
C MET A 285 -8.62 -2.62 -0.21
N GLU A 286 -8.62 -2.99 1.07
CA GLU A 286 -8.73 -4.39 1.53
C GLU A 286 -9.11 -4.43 3.02
N LEU A 287 -9.38 -5.63 3.53
CA LEU A 287 -9.47 -5.87 4.97
C LEU A 287 -8.08 -6.19 5.54
N THR A 288 -7.76 -5.59 6.68
CA THR A 288 -6.56 -5.94 7.45
C THR A 288 -6.74 -7.29 8.17
N HIS A 289 -5.66 -7.82 8.72
CA HIS A 289 -5.70 -9.02 9.58
C HIS A 289 -6.66 -8.87 10.78
N HIS A 290 -6.89 -7.65 11.26
CA HIS A 290 -7.84 -7.36 12.34
C HIS A 290 -9.28 -7.12 11.84
N ARG A 291 -9.57 -7.46 10.57
CA ARG A 291 -10.85 -7.27 9.89
C ARG A 291 -11.33 -5.81 9.88
N THR A 292 -10.39 -4.87 9.81
CA THR A 292 -10.67 -3.45 9.62
C THR A 292 -10.33 -2.98 8.21
N LEU A 293 -10.92 -1.89 7.74
CA LEU A 293 -10.69 -1.34 6.41
C LEU A 293 -9.28 -0.72 6.29
N ARG A 294 -8.53 -1.08 5.24
CA ARG A 294 -7.28 -0.41 4.88
C ARG A 294 -7.52 0.73 3.89
N HIS A 295 -6.93 1.90 4.19
CA HIS A 295 -7.10 3.14 3.43
C HIS A 295 -8.57 3.53 3.15
N PRO A 296 -9.46 3.50 4.17
CA PRO A 296 -10.85 3.86 3.94
C PRO A 296 -11.00 5.37 3.69
N SER A 297 -11.96 5.72 2.85
CA SER A 297 -12.37 7.10 2.59
C SER A 297 -13.88 7.18 2.42
N ILE A 298 -14.48 8.27 2.92
CA ILE A 298 -15.90 8.53 2.70
C ILE A 298 -16.09 9.00 1.26
N GLN A 299 -16.96 8.32 0.51
CA GLN A 299 -17.43 8.79 -0.79
C GLN A 299 -18.61 9.75 -0.62
N THR A 300 -19.62 9.35 0.15
CA THR A 300 -20.83 10.13 0.45
C THR A 300 -21.54 9.60 1.68
N PHE A 301 -22.33 10.45 2.34
CA PHE A 301 -23.40 9.98 3.22
C PHE A 301 -24.52 9.38 2.36
N ALA A 302 -25.19 8.37 2.88
CA ALA A 302 -26.18 7.59 2.14
C ALA A 302 -27.36 7.21 3.03
N SER A 303 -28.57 7.30 2.49
CA SER A 303 -29.76 6.71 3.11
C SER A 303 -29.73 5.22 2.87
N VAL A 304 -29.33 4.46 3.88
CA VAL A 304 -29.25 2.99 3.82
C VAL A 304 -29.91 2.39 5.04
N THR A 305 -30.38 1.16 4.87
CA THR A 305 -31.02 0.35 5.89
C THR A 305 -30.00 -0.57 6.57
N HIS A 306 -30.44 -1.18 7.67
CA HIS A 306 -29.70 -2.25 8.35
C HIS A 306 -29.34 -3.41 7.40
N GLU A 307 -30.27 -3.76 6.50
CA GLU A 307 -30.15 -4.88 5.55
C GLU A 307 -29.15 -4.59 4.42
N GLU A 308 -28.91 -3.32 4.11
CA GLU A 308 -27.91 -2.91 3.13
C GLU A 308 -26.51 -2.79 3.72
N CYS A 309 -26.40 -2.73 5.05
CA CYS A 309 -25.14 -2.61 5.78
C CYS A 309 -24.64 -3.96 6.34
N GLN A 310 -24.84 -5.06 5.63
CA GLN A 310 -24.49 -6.41 6.12
C GLN A 310 -23.02 -6.77 5.88
N ILE A 311 -22.47 -7.63 6.74
CA ILE A 311 -21.08 -8.13 6.66
C ILE A 311 -20.82 -8.97 5.40
N SER A 312 -21.88 -9.52 4.79
CA SER A 312 -21.81 -10.26 3.52
C SER A 312 -21.26 -9.42 2.36
N GLN A 313 -21.34 -8.08 2.45
CA GLN A 313 -20.70 -7.17 1.49
C GLN A 313 -19.18 -7.35 1.41
N ILE A 314 -18.56 -7.82 2.50
CA ILE A 314 -17.10 -7.96 2.62
C ILE A 314 -16.67 -9.38 2.95
N SER A 315 -17.59 -10.34 3.05
CA SER A 315 -17.27 -11.73 3.36
C SER A 315 -16.37 -12.38 2.31
N HIS A 316 -16.55 -12.03 1.03
CA HIS A 316 -15.71 -12.49 -0.08
C HIS A 316 -14.27 -11.92 -0.05
N LEU A 317 -14.01 -10.92 0.81
CA LEU A 317 -12.69 -10.33 1.04
C LEU A 317 -12.03 -10.91 2.30
N VAL A 318 -12.72 -11.76 3.05
CA VAL A 318 -12.16 -12.52 4.16
C VAL A 318 -11.62 -13.82 3.58
N PRO A 319 -10.32 -14.13 3.71
CA PRO A 319 -9.80 -15.44 3.33
C PRO A 319 -10.58 -16.54 4.06
N GLU A 320 -10.96 -17.62 3.36
CA GLU A 320 -11.48 -18.82 4.02
C GLU A 320 -10.43 -19.30 5.05
N GLN A 321 -10.88 -19.56 6.28
CA GLN A 321 -10.05 -20.06 7.37
C GLN A 321 -9.67 -21.52 7.17
#